data_AF-A0A1B8ZZC8-F1
#
_entry.id   AF-A0A1B8ZZC8-F1
#
_cell.length_a   1.000
_cell.length_b   1.000
_cell.length_c   1.000
_cell.angle_alpha   90.00
_cell.angle_beta   90.00
_cell.angle_gamma   90.00
#
_symmetry.space_group_name_H-M   'P 1'
#
loop_
_entity.id
_entity.type
_entity.pdbx_description
1 polymer ?
#
loop_
_entity_poly.entity_id
_entity_poly.type
_entity_poly.pdbx_seq_one_letter_code
_entity_poly.pdbx_strand_id
1 'polypeptide(L)'
;MLKKINNLILLIIIMTQTISCQEKANKNNNSFQIDKKEIFYNDKKIHLGMPIEEFAKIVNSEYRVAKYSIPERTDKVWTWKDGGEAYVNDSGKIKYYNVNTNDDSLEKEYNSIEELVKKVGNYENFKEEKVSGQEQIFYVWDKLGFNVAVHDNTVGQINLYPIAFTKRETEYKLRVPGPPMPQSDDYILTDDKTDVENYQVMLERQPKTEFKGTFSYDGNTADFAKIGYTDYNKMVKDLHIEGSSYDPPGDSKGWGRKIWLNYDNCLIDIRRYNNDGKTIKDKVGKIDGVLSIEIWRFTDEDRK
;
A
#
# COMPACT_ATOMS: atom_id res chain seq x y z
N MET A 1 -67.80 -1.48 -30.83
CA MET A 1 -66.93 -0.63 -29.96
C MET A 1 -66.24 -1.42 -28.84
N LEU A 2 -66.86 -2.45 -28.25
CA LEU A 2 -66.23 -3.26 -27.18
C LEU A 2 -64.98 -4.09 -27.59
N LYS A 3 -64.86 -4.54 -28.85
CA LYS A 3 -63.70 -5.35 -29.31
C LYS A 3 -62.37 -4.58 -29.38
N LYS A 4 -62.40 -3.25 -29.53
CA LYS A 4 -61.16 -2.43 -29.58
C LYS A 4 -60.62 -2.08 -28.19
N ILE A 5 -61.47 -2.08 -27.16
CA ILE A 5 -61.07 -1.76 -25.78
C ILE A 5 -60.38 -2.96 -25.12
N ASN A 6 -60.80 -4.19 -25.42
CA ASN A 6 -60.16 -5.39 -24.88
C ASN A 6 -58.73 -5.63 -25.41
N ASN A 7 -58.43 -5.25 -26.66
CA ASN A 7 -57.06 -5.38 -27.19
C ASN A 7 -56.09 -4.34 -26.62
N LEU A 8 -56.59 -3.18 -26.17
CA LEU A 8 -55.75 -2.14 -25.57
C LEU A 8 -55.39 -2.47 -24.11
N ILE A 9 -56.32 -3.06 -23.37
CA ILE A 9 -56.11 -3.48 -21.97
C ILE A 9 -55.18 -4.72 -21.90
N LEU A 10 -55.29 -5.64 -22.86
CA LEU A 10 -54.38 -6.80 -22.92
C LEU A 10 -52.93 -6.39 -23.28
N LEU A 11 -52.74 -5.35 -24.10
CA LEU A 11 -51.41 -4.83 -24.43
C LEU A 11 -50.75 -4.12 -23.24
N ILE A 12 -51.53 -3.42 -22.40
CA ILE A 12 -51.02 -2.74 -21.22
C ILE A 12 -50.61 -3.74 -20.12
N ILE A 13 -51.34 -4.86 -19.98
CA ILE A 13 -50.99 -5.91 -19.01
C ILE A 13 -49.73 -6.69 -19.42
N ILE A 14 -49.50 -6.89 -20.73
CA ILE A 14 -48.28 -7.53 -21.24
C ILE A 14 -47.05 -6.59 -21.14
N MET A 15 -47.22 -5.26 -21.22
CA MET A 15 -46.13 -4.31 -20.99
C MET A 15 -45.77 -4.10 -19.51
N THR A 16 -46.66 -4.46 -18.57
CA THR A 16 -46.34 -4.42 -17.13
C THR A 16 -45.62 -5.66 -16.60
N GLN A 17 -45.42 -6.70 -17.42
CA GLN A 17 -44.72 -7.92 -17.01
C GLN A 17 -43.35 -8.14 -17.67
N THR A 18 -42.85 -7.19 -18.48
CA THR A 18 -41.47 -7.22 -19.02
C THR A 18 -40.49 -6.27 -18.33
N ILE A 19 -40.87 -5.68 -17.19
CA ILE A 19 -39.93 -4.98 -16.27
C ILE A 19 -39.45 -5.93 -15.14
N SER A 20 -39.95 -7.16 -15.09
CA SER A 20 -39.44 -8.21 -14.20
C SER A 20 -38.38 -9.03 -14.93
N CYS A 21 -37.21 -9.16 -14.30
CA CYS A 21 -36.00 -9.84 -14.78
C CYS A 21 -35.16 -9.05 -15.80
N GLN A 22 -34.83 -7.79 -15.48
CA GLN A 22 -33.38 -7.54 -15.48
C GLN A 22 -32.83 -8.44 -14.38
N GLU A 23 -32.14 -9.50 -14.79
CA GLU A 23 -31.08 -10.08 -13.98
C GLU A 23 -30.24 -8.92 -13.46
N LYS A 24 -30.51 -8.45 -12.24
CA LYS A 24 -29.46 -7.93 -11.38
C LYS A 24 -28.59 -9.13 -11.02
N ALA A 25 -27.91 -9.69 -12.02
CA ALA A 25 -26.51 -9.92 -11.85
C ALA A 25 -25.99 -8.54 -11.42
N ASN A 26 -25.86 -8.33 -10.10
CA ASN A 26 -24.99 -7.28 -9.60
C ASN A 26 -23.67 -7.56 -10.31
N LYS A 27 -23.39 -6.85 -11.41
CA LYS A 27 -22.04 -6.55 -11.79
C LYS A 27 -21.53 -5.81 -10.57
N ASN A 28 -20.96 -6.55 -9.63
CA ASN A 28 -19.98 -6.00 -8.71
C ASN A 28 -18.88 -5.49 -9.64
N ASN A 29 -19.07 -4.27 -10.15
CA ASN A 29 -17.98 -3.51 -10.70
C ASN A 29 -16.93 -3.46 -9.57
N ASN A 30 -15.66 -3.41 -9.88
CA ASN A 30 -14.67 -3.24 -8.83
C ASN A 30 -14.27 -1.77 -8.90
N SER A 31 -15.21 -0.86 -8.57
CA SER A 31 -15.07 0.56 -8.90
C SER A 31 -14.87 1.40 -7.66
N PHE A 32 -13.75 2.10 -7.60
CA PHE A 32 -13.49 3.14 -6.62
C PHE A 32 -13.64 4.50 -7.28
N GLN A 33 -14.38 5.41 -6.64
CA GLN A 33 -14.60 6.75 -7.16
C GLN A 33 -14.37 7.80 -6.06
N ILE A 34 -13.72 8.88 -6.45
CA ILE A 34 -13.51 10.07 -5.65
C ILE A 34 -14.19 11.22 -6.38
N ASP A 35 -15.24 11.75 -5.77
CA ASP A 35 -15.97 12.90 -6.29
C ASP A 35 -16.31 13.85 -5.15
N LYS A 36 -16.06 15.15 -5.34
CA LYS A 36 -16.30 16.19 -4.32
C LYS A 36 -15.75 15.82 -2.93
N LYS A 37 -14.56 15.21 -2.91
CA LYS A 37 -13.87 14.74 -1.69
C LYS A 37 -14.55 13.59 -0.94
N GLU A 38 -15.56 12.96 -1.53
CA GLU A 38 -16.21 11.76 -1.01
C GLU A 38 -15.69 10.52 -1.74
N ILE A 39 -15.69 9.39 -1.04
CA ILE A 39 -15.18 8.11 -1.54
C ILE A 39 -16.38 7.17 -1.76
N PHE A 40 -16.41 6.50 -2.90
CA PHE A 40 -17.46 5.53 -3.24
C PHE A 40 -16.85 4.21 -3.69
N TYR A 41 -17.52 3.11 -3.34
CA TYR A 41 -17.31 1.79 -3.90
C TYR A 41 -18.60 1.32 -4.58
N ASN A 42 -18.60 1.12 -5.90
CA ASN A 42 -19.79 0.74 -6.69
C ASN A 42 -21.03 1.57 -6.36
N ASP A 43 -20.89 2.90 -6.39
CA ASP A 43 -21.96 3.87 -6.09
C ASP A 43 -22.38 3.96 -4.61
N LYS A 44 -21.85 3.11 -3.73
CA LYS A 44 -22.07 3.22 -2.29
C LYS A 44 -20.98 4.08 -1.66
N LYS A 45 -21.40 5.12 -0.93
CA LYS A 45 -20.48 5.96 -0.16
C LYS A 45 -19.77 5.11 0.90
N ILE A 46 -18.45 5.26 0.96
CA ILE A 46 -17.58 4.71 2.00
C ILE A 46 -16.78 5.87 2.60
N HIS A 47 -16.20 5.66 3.77
CA HIS A 47 -15.27 6.63 4.33
C HIS A 47 -14.23 5.92 5.20
N LEU A 48 -13.06 6.52 5.27
CA LEU A 48 -12.06 6.09 6.23
C LEU A 48 -12.58 6.41 7.65
N GLY A 49 -12.23 5.58 8.62
CA GLY A 49 -12.77 5.59 9.97
C GLY A 49 -14.13 4.89 10.11
N MET A 50 -14.73 4.35 9.03
CA MET A 50 -15.93 3.53 9.17
C MET A 50 -15.60 2.16 9.80
N PRO A 51 -16.55 1.51 10.50
CA PRO A 51 -16.36 0.15 11.00
C PRO A 51 -16.04 -0.82 9.87
N ILE A 52 -15.05 -1.69 10.06
CA ILE A 52 -14.65 -2.66 9.03
C ILE A 52 -15.79 -3.61 8.62
N GLU A 53 -16.69 -3.95 9.55
CA GLU A 53 -17.85 -4.79 9.24
C GLU A 53 -18.83 -4.11 8.27
N GLU A 54 -19.01 -2.79 8.41
CA GLU A 54 -19.86 -2.01 7.53
C GLU A 54 -19.24 -1.92 6.13
N PHE A 55 -17.93 -1.64 6.07
CA PHE A 55 -17.18 -1.65 4.83
C PHE A 55 -17.27 -3.01 4.12
N ALA A 56 -17.09 -4.11 4.85
CA ALA A 56 -17.17 -5.46 4.29
C ALA A 56 -18.57 -5.80 3.74
N LYS A 57 -19.64 -5.33 4.39
CA LYS A 57 -21.02 -5.44 3.88
C LYS A 57 -21.24 -4.63 2.61
N ILE A 58 -20.60 -3.47 2.48
CA ILE A 58 -20.66 -2.65 1.26
C ILE A 58 -19.97 -3.37 0.10
N VAL A 59 -18.75 -3.89 0.32
CA VAL A 59 -18.00 -4.63 -0.69
C VAL A 59 -18.72 -5.92 -1.09
N ASN A 60 -19.35 -6.60 -0.13
CA ASN A 60 -20.17 -7.78 -0.35
C ASN A 60 -19.44 -8.86 -1.19
N SER A 61 -18.19 -9.13 -0.80
CA SER A 61 -17.33 -10.11 -1.45
C SER A 61 -16.45 -10.78 -0.40
N GLU A 62 -16.02 -12.00 -0.71
CA GLU A 62 -15.16 -12.80 0.16
C GLU A 62 -13.82 -12.11 0.40
N TYR A 63 -13.40 -12.10 1.67
CA TYR A 63 -12.10 -11.61 2.09
C TYR A 63 -11.47 -12.59 3.07
N ARG A 64 -10.15 -12.46 3.24
CA ARG A 64 -9.40 -13.09 4.31
C ARG A 64 -8.82 -12.02 5.23
N VAL A 65 -8.57 -12.38 6.47
CA VAL A 65 -7.90 -11.49 7.44
C VAL A 65 -6.45 -11.92 7.56
N ALA A 66 -5.52 -10.99 7.37
CA ALA A 66 -4.10 -11.15 7.66
C ALA A 66 -3.76 -10.32 8.89
N LYS A 67 -3.13 -10.94 9.88
CA LYS A 67 -2.73 -10.30 11.14
C LYS A 67 -1.24 -10.42 11.32
N TYR A 68 -0.61 -9.36 11.77
CA TYR A 68 0.78 -9.37 12.13
C TYR A 68 0.99 -8.58 13.40
N SER A 69 1.78 -9.13 14.31
CA SER A 69 2.14 -8.49 15.56
C SER A 69 3.56 -7.98 15.45
N ILE A 70 3.72 -6.67 15.56
CA ILE A 70 5.00 -6.06 15.89
C ILE A 70 5.20 -6.33 17.39
N PRO A 71 6.24 -7.09 17.79
CA PRO A 71 6.48 -7.39 19.19
C PRO A 71 6.78 -6.11 19.98
N GLU A 72 6.52 -6.15 21.28
CA GLU A 72 6.98 -5.08 22.16
C GLU A 72 8.51 -4.98 22.08
N ARG A 73 9.03 -3.77 22.04
CA ARG A 73 10.48 -3.54 22.03
C ARG A 73 10.87 -2.43 22.98
N THR A 74 12.14 -2.43 23.36
CA THR A 74 12.72 -1.39 24.20
C THR A 74 13.79 -0.70 23.38
N ASP A 75 13.49 0.52 22.94
CA ASP A 75 14.39 1.33 22.16
C ASP A 75 15.35 2.04 23.13
N LYS A 76 16.65 1.87 22.90
CA LYS A 76 17.72 2.42 23.73
C LYS A 76 18.59 3.33 22.90
N VAL A 77 18.73 4.58 23.32
CA VAL A 77 19.53 5.60 22.63
C VAL A 77 20.51 6.23 23.61
N TRP A 78 21.78 6.28 23.22
CA TRP A 78 22.84 6.99 23.93
C TRP A 78 23.31 8.17 23.09
N THR A 79 23.51 9.33 23.72
CA THR A 79 23.95 10.55 23.01
C THR A 79 25.16 11.18 23.69
N TRP A 80 26.09 11.66 22.87
CA TRP A 80 27.31 12.35 23.27
C TRP A 80 27.21 13.84 22.91
N LYS A 81 27.90 14.66 23.71
CA LYS A 81 27.91 16.12 23.57
C LYS A 81 28.42 16.62 22.22
N ASP A 82 29.28 15.83 21.58
CA ASP A 82 29.90 16.14 20.29
C ASP A 82 29.04 15.71 19.09
N GLY A 83 27.78 15.33 19.32
CA GLY A 83 26.85 14.87 18.27
C GLY A 83 26.94 13.37 17.97
N GLY A 84 27.70 12.60 18.76
CA GLY A 84 27.63 11.14 18.69
C GLY A 84 26.27 10.60 19.16
N GLU A 85 25.75 9.60 18.46
CA GLU A 85 24.52 8.88 18.82
C GLU A 85 24.72 7.38 18.61
N ALA A 86 24.18 6.58 19.52
CA ALA A 86 24.17 5.13 19.40
C ALA A 86 22.82 4.52 19.74
N TYR A 87 22.50 3.42 19.07
CA TYR A 87 21.29 2.63 19.32
C TYR A 87 21.55 1.13 19.18
N VAL A 88 20.66 0.32 19.74
CA VAL A 88 20.70 -1.14 19.58
C VAL A 88 20.07 -1.51 18.23
N ASN A 89 20.79 -2.25 17.39
CA ASN A 89 20.27 -2.76 16.12
C ASN A 89 19.54 -4.09 16.29
N ASP A 90 18.92 -4.60 15.22
CA ASP A 90 18.12 -5.83 15.25
C ASP A 90 18.93 -7.09 15.62
N SER A 91 20.25 -7.08 15.38
CA SER A 91 21.17 -8.14 15.82
C SER A 91 21.59 -8.05 17.29
N GLY A 92 21.09 -7.05 18.04
CA GLY A 92 21.43 -6.80 19.44
C GLY A 92 22.78 -6.10 19.65
N LYS A 93 23.42 -5.61 18.59
CA LYS A 93 24.67 -4.84 18.65
C LYS A 93 24.39 -3.35 18.80
N ILE A 94 25.41 -2.60 19.24
CA ILE A 94 25.35 -1.14 19.32
C ILE A 94 25.87 -0.55 18.02
N LYS A 95 25.01 0.18 17.30
CA LYS A 95 25.39 0.96 16.12
C LYS A 95 25.63 2.40 16.56
N TYR A 96 26.77 2.97 16.19
CA TYR A 96 27.15 4.35 16.53
C TYR A 96 27.44 5.16 15.27
N TYR A 97 26.97 6.40 15.26
CA TYR A 97 27.26 7.40 14.25
C TYR A 97 27.47 8.77 14.90
N ASN A 98 28.14 9.70 14.21
CA ASN A 98 28.29 11.07 14.69
C ASN A 98 27.78 12.04 13.61
N VAL A 99 26.72 12.78 13.94
CA VAL A 99 26.00 13.67 13.01
C VAL A 99 26.81 14.89 12.58
N ASN A 100 27.87 15.23 13.33
CA ASN A 100 28.73 16.38 13.05
C ASN A 100 29.91 16.01 12.13
N THR A 101 30.17 14.72 11.94
CA THR A 101 31.14 14.24 10.96
C THR A 101 30.37 13.76 9.73
N ASN A 102 30.46 14.51 8.64
CA ASN A 102 29.89 14.19 7.32
C ASN A 102 30.67 13.03 6.65
N ASP A 103 30.85 11.93 7.38
CA ASP A 103 31.60 10.77 6.94
C ASP A 103 30.81 9.50 7.27
N ASP A 104 30.01 9.07 6.31
CA ASP A 104 29.19 7.85 6.35
C ASP A 104 30.03 6.57 6.55
N SER A 105 31.38 6.65 6.47
CA SER A 105 32.28 5.53 6.76
C SER A 105 32.50 5.25 8.26
N LEU A 106 31.92 6.07 9.14
CA LEU A 106 32.06 5.94 10.61
C LEU A 106 30.92 5.19 11.30
N GLU A 107 29.95 4.67 10.55
CA GLU A 107 28.94 3.79 11.13
C GLU A 107 29.61 2.48 11.57
N LYS A 108 29.82 2.36 12.89
CA LYS A 108 30.54 1.23 13.50
C LYS A 108 29.62 0.46 14.41
N GLU A 109 29.69 -0.86 14.30
CA GLU A 109 29.03 -1.79 15.20
C GLU A 109 29.95 -2.21 16.33
N TYR A 110 29.39 -2.27 17.54
CA TYR A 110 30.06 -2.71 18.75
C TYR A 110 29.20 -3.78 19.43
N ASN A 111 29.82 -4.72 20.15
CA ASN A 111 29.07 -5.81 20.79
C ASN A 111 28.36 -5.36 22.06
N SER A 112 28.79 -4.24 22.66
CA SER A 112 28.15 -3.69 23.85
C SER A 112 28.41 -2.18 24.01
N ILE A 113 27.63 -1.53 24.86
CA ILE A 113 27.81 -0.11 25.15
C ILE A 113 29.12 0.15 25.90
N GLU A 114 29.57 -0.79 26.74
CA GLU A 114 30.85 -0.71 27.44
C GLU A 114 32.04 -0.74 26.46
N GLU A 115 31.92 -1.50 25.37
CA GLU A 115 32.91 -1.50 24.30
C GLU A 115 32.98 -0.15 23.61
N LEU A 116 31.83 0.41 23.24
CA LEU A 116 31.74 1.73 22.62
C LEU A 116 32.29 2.84 23.54
N VAL A 117 31.86 2.87 24.80
CA VAL A 117 32.31 3.88 25.78
C VAL A 117 33.81 3.85 26.01
N LYS A 118 34.45 2.66 25.98
CA LYS A 118 35.93 2.56 26.03
C LYS A 118 36.62 3.21 24.82
N LYS A 119 35.94 3.31 23.68
CA LYS A 119 36.50 3.84 22.43
C LYS A 119 36.23 5.33 22.26
N VAL A 120 35.01 5.78 22.55
CA VAL A 120 34.58 7.17 22.25
C VAL A 120 34.32 8.00 23.51
N GLY A 121 34.50 7.42 24.71
CA GLY A 121 34.24 8.08 25.98
C GLY A 121 32.80 7.94 26.44
N ASN A 122 32.48 8.57 27.59
CA ASN A 122 31.17 8.48 28.21
C ASN A 122 30.13 9.31 27.44
N TYR A 123 28.93 8.74 27.27
CA TYR A 123 27.76 9.47 26.79
C TYR A 123 27.27 10.47 27.85
N GLU A 124 26.57 11.50 27.39
CA GLU A 124 25.97 12.53 28.25
C GLU A 124 24.54 12.15 28.65
N ASN A 125 23.76 11.57 27.73
CA ASN A 125 22.39 11.17 28.00
C ASN A 125 22.11 9.73 27.54
N PHE A 126 21.19 9.10 28.24
CA PHE A 126 20.61 7.80 27.91
C PHE A 126 19.09 7.90 27.96
N LYS A 127 18.44 7.45 26.89
CA LYS A 127 16.98 7.32 26.81
C LYS A 127 16.63 5.85 26.60
N GLU A 128 15.71 5.35 27.41
CA GLU A 128 15.09 4.04 27.25
C GLU A 128 13.58 4.23 27.08
N GLU A 129 13.03 3.75 25.97
CA GLU A 129 11.62 3.87 25.65
C GLU A 129 11.03 2.50 25.39
N LYS A 130 9.95 2.18 26.12
CA LYS A 130 9.17 0.97 25.87
C LYS A 130 8.14 1.26 24.80
N VAL A 131 8.32 0.62 23.65
CA VAL A 131 7.36 0.65 22.56
C VAL A 131 6.45 -0.57 22.72
N SER A 132 5.17 -0.29 22.99
CA SER A 132 4.17 -1.36 23.09
C SER A 132 4.03 -2.07 21.76
N GLY A 133 3.83 -3.38 21.81
CA GLY A 133 3.59 -4.17 20.62
C GLY A 133 2.32 -3.71 19.91
N GLN A 134 2.30 -3.79 18.59
CA GLN A 134 1.18 -3.36 17.78
C GLN A 134 0.71 -4.50 16.88
N GLU A 135 -0.59 -4.81 16.89
CA GLU A 135 -1.18 -5.70 15.90
C GLU A 135 -1.63 -4.88 14.69
N GLN A 136 -1.07 -5.19 13.53
CA GLN A 136 -1.57 -4.71 12.24
C GLN A 136 -2.55 -5.73 11.67
N ILE A 137 -3.75 -5.27 11.32
CA ILE A 137 -4.81 -6.11 10.77
C ILE A 137 -5.13 -5.64 9.36
N PHE A 138 -5.14 -6.58 8.42
CA PHE A 138 -5.51 -6.34 7.04
C PHE A 138 -6.68 -7.22 6.63
N TYR A 139 -7.67 -6.62 5.98
CA TYR A 139 -8.75 -7.32 5.30
C TYR A 139 -8.43 -7.35 3.81
N VAL A 140 -8.26 -8.54 3.25
CA VAL A 140 -7.72 -8.73 1.90
C VAL A 140 -8.78 -9.35 1.00
N TRP A 141 -9.23 -8.60 0.00
CA TRP A 141 -10.13 -9.09 -1.05
C TRP A 141 -9.30 -9.63 -2.21
N ASP A 142 -8.81 -10.86 -2.06
CA ASP A 142 -7.90 -11.51 -3.00
C ASP A 142 -8.34 -11.37 -4.46
N LYS A 143 -9.62 -11.68 -4.76
CA LYS A 143 -10.20 -11.68 -6.11
C LYS A 143 -10.43 -10.27 -6.68
N LEU A 144 -10.47 -9.25 -5.82
CA LEU A 144 -10.68 -7.87 -6.22
C LEU A 144 -9.36 -7.09 -6.30
N GLY A 145 -8.26 -7.65 -5.82
CA GLY A 145 -6.94 -7.04 -5.94
C GLY A 145 -6.73 -5.82 -5.05
N PHE A 146 -7.40 -5.75 -3.91
CA PHE A 146 -7.16 -4.71 -2.90
C PHE A 146 -7.17 -5.26 -1.47
N ASN A 147 -6.56 -4.51 -0.56
CA ASN A 147 -6.66 -4.74 0.88
C ASN A 147 -7.05 -3.45 1.61
N VAL A 148 -7.43 -3.61 2.87
CA VAL A 148 -7.71 -2.51 3.80
C VAL A 148 -6.90 -2.73 5.07
N ALA A 149 -6.16 -1.71 5.51
CA ALA A 149 -5.53 -1.68 6.82
C ALA A 149 -6.55 -1.18 7.86
N VAL A 150 -6.59 -1.84 9.02
CA VAL A 150 -7.56 -1.57 10.09
C VAL A 150 -6.84 -1.13 11.35
N HIS A 151 -7.30 -0.02 11.92
CA HIS A 151 -6.88 0.50 13.23
C HIS A 151 -8.13 0.71 14.08
N ASP A 152 -8.12 0.21 15.31
CA ASP A 152 -9.26 0.27 16.24
C ASP A 152 -10.59 -0.19 15.64
N ASN A 153 -10.56 -1.29 14.88
CA ASN A 153 -11.72 -1.86 14.16
C ASN A 153 -12.33 -0.94 13.08
N THR A 154 -11.63 0.12 12.68
CA THR A 154 -12.04 1.04 11.62
C THR A 154 -11.11 1.00 10.42
N VAL A 155 -11.65 1.33 9.25
CA VAL A 155 -10.90 1.44 7.98
C VAL A 155 -9.88 2.58 8.09
N GLY A 156 -8.59 2.28 8.18
CA GLY A 156 -7.52 3.28 8.19
C GLY A 156 -7.04 3.65 6.80
N GLN A 157 -6.84 2.64 5.95
CA GLN A 157 -6.26 2.80 4.62
C GLN A 157 -6.83 1.77 3.66
N ILE A 158 -7.01 2.15 2.39
CA ILE A 158 -7.42 1.25 1.30
C ILE A 158 -6.31 1.19 0.26
N ASN A 159 -5.88 -0.01 -0.12
CA ASN A 159 -4.76 -0.21 -1.04
C ASN A 159 -5.17 -1.07 -2.24
N LEU A 160 -5.13 -0.48 -3.42
CA LEU A 160 -5.40 -1.16 -4.70
C LEU A 160 -4.07 -1.56 -5.35
N TYR A 161 -3.98 -2.78 -5.90
CA TYR A 161 -2.72 -3.32 -6.45
C TYR A 161 -2.85 -3.75 -7.93
N PRO A 162 -2.66 -2.83 -8.89
CA PRO A 162 -2.74 -3.16 -10.32
C PRO A 162 -1.60 -4.07 -10.84
N ILE A 163 -0.42 -4.01 -10.21
CA ILE A 163 0.72 -4.88 -10.51
C ILE A 163 0.83 -5.94 -9.42
N ALA A 164 0.84 -7.22 -9.79
CA ALA A 164 1.01 -8.32 -8.84
C ALA A 164 2.31 -8.17 -8.05
N PHE A 165 2.27 -8.47 -6.75
CA PHE A 165 3.43 -8.35 -5.86
C PHE A 165 4.64 -9.17 -6.35
N THR A 166 4.40 -10.34 -6.94
CA THR A 166 5.44 -11.23 -7.48
C THR A 166 6.17 -10.71 -8.73
N LYS A 167 5.74 -9.58 -9.29
CA LYS A 167 6.37 -8.93 -10.47
C LYS A 167 7.29 -7.77 -10.09
N ARG A 168 7.55 -7.58 -8.79
CA ARG A 168 8.34 -6.48 -8.23
C ARG A 168 9.72 -6.99 -7.81
N GLU A 169 10.75 -6.18 -8.01
CA GLU A 169 12.16 -6.60 -7.83
C GLU A 169 12.50 -7.00 -6.39
N THR A 170 12.12 -6.19 -5.40
CA THR A 170 12.42 -6.43 -3.98
C THR A 170 11.89 -7.80 -3.53
N GLU A 171 10.79 -8.23 -4.13
CA GLU A 171 10.02 -9.41 -3.80
C GLU A 171 10.51 -10.65 -4.56
N TYR A 172 11.01 -10.45 -5.78
CA TYR A 172 11.72 -11.50 -6.50
C TYR A 172 12.99 -11.93 -5.74
N LYS A 173 13.74 -10.98 -5.18
CA LYS A 173 14.95 -11.24 -4.39
C LYS A 173 14.66 -12.09 -3.14
N LEU A 174 13.44 -12.03 -2.59
CA LEU A 174 13.03 -12.75 -1.37
C LEU A 174 12.40 -14.14 -1.63
N ARG A 175 11.98 -14.46 -2.86
CA ARG A 175 11.23 -15.70 -3.19
C ARG A 175 12.11 -16.90 -3.57
N VAL A 176 13.42 -16.74 -3.71
CA VAL A 176 14.34 -17.81 -4.16
C VAL A 176 15.20 -18.31 -2.98
N PRO A 177 14.71 -19.28 -2.17
CA PRO A 177 15.58 -20.00 -1.24
C PRO A 177 16.38 -21.07 -1.99
N GLY A 178 17.70 -21.14 -1.78
CA GLY A 178 18.56 -22.15 -2.41
C GLY A 178 19.96 -22.21 -1.80
N PRO A 179 20.66 -23.37 -1.93
CA PRO A 179 21.97 -23.60 -1.29
C PRO A 179 23.05 -22.67 -1.86
N PRO A 180 24.18 -22.48 -1.14
CA PRO A 180 25.25 -21.61 -1.58
C PRO A 180 25.78 -22.08 -2.94
N MET A 181 25.60 -21.27 -3.96
CA MET A 181 26.29 -21.42 -5.23
C MET A 181 27.20 -20.22 -5.48
N PRO A 182 28.29 -20.41 -6.25
CA PRO A 182 29.40 -19.48 -6.31
C PRO A 182 28.94 -18.15 -6.93
N GLN A 183 29.26 -17.05 -6.23
CA GLN A 183 29.17 -15.63 -6.62
C GLN A 183 28.59 -15.35 -8.03
N SER A 184 27.32 -14.98 -8.08
CA SER A 184 26.75 -14.21 -9.20
C SER A 184 26.03 -12.98 -8.66
N ASP A 185 26.02 -11.89 -9.44
CA ASP A 185 25.72 -10.50 -9.07
C ASP A 185 24.26 -10.16 -8.68
N ASP A 186 23.52 -11.10 -8.09
CA ASP A 186 22.06 -10.98 -7.92
C ASP A 186 21.54 -11.42 -6.54
N TYR A 187 22.31 -11.16 -5.46
CA TYR A 187 21.90 -11.55 -4.11
C TYR A 187 22.08 -10.45 -3.07
N ILE A 188 21.14 -10.42 -2.13
CA ILE A 188 21.34 -9.81 -0.81
C ILE A 188 21.90 -10.91 0.09
N LEU A 189 23.12 -10.74 0.58
CA LEU A 189 23.62 -11.45 1.75
C LEU A 189 22.86 -10.90 2.96
N THR A 190 21.86 -11.62 3.44
CA THR A 190 21.30 -11.36 4.78
C THR A 190 21.15 -12.69 5.50
N ASP A 191 21.92 -12.85 6.58
CA ASP A 191 21.79 -13.94 7.55
C ASP A 191 20.63 -13.67 8.53
N ASP A 192 19.86 -12.60 8.30
CA ASP A 192 18.81 -12.14 9.20
C ASP A 192 17.48 -12.85 8.91
N LYS A 193 17.10 -13.75 9.82
CA LYS A 193 15.81 -14.47 9.76
C LYS A 193 14.62 -13.52 9.85
N THR A 194 14.79 -12.32 10.42
CA THR A 194 13.71 -11.35 10.60
C THR A 194 13.25 -10.77 9.25
N ASP A 195 14.15 -10.60 8.28
CA ASP A 195 13.80 -10.13 6.93
C ASP A 195 12.88 -11.12 6.18
N VAL A 196 13.08 -12.43 6.39
CA VAL A 196 12.28 -13.48 5.74
C VAL A 196 10.90 -13.63 6.40
N GLU A 197 10.82 -13.53 7.72
CA GLU A 197 9.54 -13.52 8.45
C GLU A 197 8.73 -12.26 8.11
N ASN A 198 9.38 -11.09 8.05
CA ASN A 198 8.78 -9.84 7.58
C ASN A 198 8.29 -9.97 6.12
N TYR A 199 8.99 -10.71 5.26
CA TYR A 199 8.54 -10.96 3.88
C TYR A 199 7.28 -11.84 3.80
N GLN A 200 7.20 -12.93 4.56
CA GLN A 200 6.00 -13.78 4.58
C GLN A 200 4.77 -12.99 5.04
N VAL A 201 4.96 -12.18 6.09
CA VAL A 201 3.96 -11.24 6.59
C VAL A 201 3.53 -10.24 5.52
N MET A 202 4.48 -9.68 4.76
CA MET A 202 4.17 -8.76 3.66
C MET A 202 3.37 -9.44 2.56
N LEU A 203 3.70 -10.67 2.18
CA LEU A 203 2.93 -11.47 1.22
C LEU A 203 1.51 -11.73 1.72
N GLU A 204 1.36 -12.04 2.99
CA GLU A 204 0.06 -12.33 3.59
C GLU A 204 -0.88 -11.14 3.53
N ARG A 205 -0.43 -9.89 3.61
CA ARG A 205 -1.36 -8.76 3.42
C ARG A 205 -1.67 -8.43 1.95
N GLN A 206 -0.89 -8.93 0.98
CA GLN A 206 -1.08 -8.61 -0.43
C GLN A 206 -2.22 -9.45 -1.07
N PRO A 207 -3.05 -8.86 -1.94
CA PRO A 207 -4.02 -9.63 -2.70
C PRO A 207 -3.37 -10.64 -3.64
N LYS A 208 -3.99 -11.82 -3.80
CA LYS A 208 -3.50 -12.85 -4.73
C LYS A 208 -3.67 -12.50 -6.20
N THR A 209 -4.63 -11.66 -6.55
CA THR A 209 -4.83 -11.19 -7.94
C THR A 209 -4.65 -9.68 -8.04
N GLU A 210 -4.43 -9.22 -9.26
CA GLU A 210 -4.29 -7.80 -9.56
C GLU A 210 -5.63 -7.09 -9.51
N PHE A 211 -5.61 -5.82 -9.12
CA PHE A 211 -6.74 -4.92 -9.30
C PHE A 211 -6.99 -4.71 -10.80
N LYS A 212 -8.15 -5.14 -11.27
CA LYS A 212 -8.65 -4.94 -12.65
C LYS A 212 -9.94 -4.11 -12.68
N GLY A 213 -10.14 -3.31 -11.64
CA GLY A 213 -11.31 -2.46 -11.48
C GLY A 213 -11.16 -1.10 -12.15
N THR A 214 -12.09 -0.20 -11.85
CA THR A 214 -12.02 1.21 -12.26
C THR A 214 -11.66 2.09 -11.08
N PHE A 215 -10.88 3.12 -11.35
CA PHE A 215 -10.60 4.19 -10.41
C PHE A 215 -11.00 5.51 -11.06
N SER A 216 -11.81 6.31 -10.37
CA SER A 216 -12.31 7.59 -10.89
C SER A 216 -11.95 8.74 -9.95
N TYR A 217 -11.56 9.87 -10.53
CA TYR A 217 -11.26 11.11 -9.82
C TYR A 217 -11.84 12.30 -10.59
N ASP A 218 -12.68 13.11 -9.92
CA ASP A 218 -13.32 14.31 -10.47
C ASP A 218 -13.96 14.10 -11.86
N GLY A 219 -14.66 12.97 -12.02
CA GLY A 219 -15.36 12.58 -13.25
C GLY A 219 -14.51 11.90 -14.32
N ASN A 220 -13.18 11.83 -14.14
CA ASN A 220 -12.26 11.15 -15.04
C ASN A 220 -11.99 9.73 -14.53
N THR A 221 -11.80 8.75 -15.42
CA THR A 221 -11.78 7.32 -15.04
C THR A 221 -10.68 6.55 -15.73
N ALA A 222 -9.86 5.86 -14.93
CA ALA A 222 -8.90 4.86 -15.34
C ALA A 222 -9.49 3.45 -15.18
N ASP A 223 -9.44 2.66 -16.26
CA ASP A 223 -9.88 1.25 -16.28
C ASP A 223 -8.67 0.31 -16.22
N PHE A 224 -8.43 -0.30 -15.06
CA PHE A 224 -7.28 -1.19 -14.84
C PHE A 224 -7.44 -2.58 -15.45
N ALA A 225 -8.60 -2.92 -16.02
CA ALA A 225 -8.70 -4.04 -16.93
C ALA A 225 -8.03 -3.74 -18.29
N LYS A 226 -7.86 -2.47 -18.63
CA LYS A 226 -7.29 -2.00 -19.91
C LYS A 226 -5.93 -1.31 -19.78
N ILE A 227 -5.56 -0.86 -18.58
CA ILE A 227 -4.23 -0.31 -18.29
C ILE A 227 -3.26 -1.48 -18.10
N GLY A 228 -2.30 -1.62 -19.02
CA GLY A 228 -1.23 -2.60 -18.95
C GLY A 228 -0.09 -2.20 -18.00
N TYR A 229 0.92 -3.06 -17.88
CA TYR A 229 2.07 -2.80 -17.00
C TYR A 229 3.01 -1.71 -17.51
N THR A 230 2.84 -1.21 -18.73
CA THR A 230 3.64 -0.12 -19.31
C THR A 230 2.85 1.18 -19.48
N ASP A 231 1.64 1.23 -18.91
CA ASP A 231 0.64 2.24 -19.22
C ASP A 231 0.46 3.27 -18.09
N TYR A 232 1.50 3.53 -17.29
CA TYR A 232 1.44 4.55 -16.24
C TYR A 232 0.98 5.91 -16.78
N ASN A 233 1.57 6.38 -17.89
CA ASN A 233 1.21 7.66 -18.50
C ASN A 233 -0.21 7.66 -19.09
N LYS A 234 -0.75 6.49 -19.47
CA LYS A 234 -2.14 6.38 -19.90
C LYS A 234 -3.08 6.57 -18.71
N MET A 235 -2.80 5.94 -17.57
CA MET A 235 -3.56 6.17 -16.33
C MET A 235 -3.56 7.65 -15.92
N VAL A 236 -2.39 8.30 -15.95
CA VAL A 236 -2.26 9.73 -15.62
C VAL A 236 -3.15 10.59 -16.52
N LYS A 237 -3.16 10.31 -17.83
CA LYS A 237 -4.02 10.99 -18.80
C LYS A 237 -5.50 10.69 -18.59
N ASP A 238 -5.84 9.42 -18.41
CA ASP A 238 -7.24 8.98 -18.23
C ASP A 238 -7.88 9.57 -16.95
N LEU A 239 -7.07 9.93 -15.94
CA LEU A 239 -7.52 10.60 -14.71
C LEU A 239 -7.39 12.13 -14.72
N HIS A 240 -6.83 12.72 -15.77
CA HIS A 240 -6.56 14.16 -15.85
C HIS A 240 -5.67 14.69 -14.70
N ILE A 241 -4.68 13.88 -14.30
CA ILE A 241 -3.72 14.23 -13.23
C ILE A 241 -2.33 14.55 -13.80
N GLU A 242 -2.30 15.16 -14.99
CA GLU A 242 -1.10 15.75 -15.56
C GLU A 242 -0.71 17.05 -14.83
N GLY A 243 0.60 17.35 -14.85
CA GLY A 243 1.13 18.60 -14.33
C GLY A 243 1.71 18.49 -12.93
N SER A 244 2.47 19.53 -12.56
CA SER A 244 3.26 19.54 -11.33
C SER A 244 2.44 19.69 -10.05
N SER A 245 1.14 20.03 -10.15
CA SER A 245 0.22 20.07 -9.01
C SER A 245 0.01 18.70 -8.37
N TYR A 246 0.28 17.63 -9.11
CA TYR A 246 0.14 16.25 -8.65
C TYR A 246 1.50 15.57 -8.41
N ASP A 247 2.62 16.26 -8.65
CA ASP A 247 3.93 15.71 -8.34
C ASP A 247 4.10 15.59 -6.82
N PRO A 248 4.63 14.47 -6.29
CA PRO A 248 4.89 14.35 -4.86
C PRO A 248 5.97 15.37 -4.41
N PRO A 249 5.91 15.89 -3.18
CA PRO A 249 6.94 16.77 -2.64
C PRO A 249 8.30 16.06 -2.54
N GLY A 250 9.37 16.71 -2.99
CA GLY A 250 10.74 16.18 -2.89
C GLY A 250 11.08 15.03 -3.84
N ASP A 251 10.09 14.38 -4.46
CA ASP A 251 10.32 13.29 -5.40
C ASP A 251 10.66 13.80 -6.80
N SER A 252 11.44 13.01 -7.53
CA SER A 252 11.67 13.25 -8.96
C SER A 252 10.34 13.22 -9.72
N LYS A 253 10.17 14.18 -10.63
CA LYS A 253 8.97 14.28 -11.49
C LYS A 253 8.68 12.95 -12.17
N GLY A 254 7.45 12.45 -12.00
CA GLY A 254 6.97 11.23 -12.66
C GLY A 254 7.19 9.91 -11.93
N TRP A 255 7.64 9.91 -10.66
CA TRP A 255 7.70 8.69 -9.83
C TRP A 255 6.36 8.33 -9.14
N GLY A 256 5.40 9.24 -9.17
CA GLY A 256 4.08 9.03 -8.59
C GLY A 256 3.15 10.21 -8.83
N ARG A 257 1.93 10.11 -8.32
CA ARG A 257 0.96 11.21 -8.24
C ARG A 257 0.34 11.28 -6.86
N LYS A 258 0.24 12.48 -6.28
CA LYS A 258 -0.48 12.74 -5.03
C LYS A 258 -1.71 13.61 -5.28
N ILE A 259 -2.85 13.16 -4.76
CA ILE A 259 -4.11 13.91 -4.81
C ILE A 259 -4.43 14.39 -3.39
N TRP A 260 -4.46 15.72 -3.24
CA TRP A 260 -4.70 16.41 -1.99
C TRP A 260 -6.17 16.77 -1.88
N LEU A 261 -6.91 16.15 -0.94
CA LEU A 261 -8.28 16.58 -0.66
C LEU A 261 -8.30 17.85 0.19
N ASN A 262 -7.30 18.05 1.05
CA ASN A 262 -6.97 19.34 1.64
C ASN A 262 -5.43 19.43 1.81
N TYR A 263 -4.91 20.63 2.07
CA TYR A 263 -3.45 20.83 2.14
C TYR A 263 -2.80 20.05 3.29
N ASP A 264 -3.55 19.84 4.37
CA ASP A 264 -3.05 19.16 5.56
C ASP A 264 -3.18 17.62 5.49
N ASN A 265 -3.94 17.10 4.52
CA ASN A 265 -4.24 15.69 4.31
C ASN A 265 -4.12 15.34 2.83
N CYS A 266 -3.03 14.66 2.48
CA CYS A 266 -3.03 13.83 1.28
C CYS A 266 -4.15 12.81 1.43
N LEU A 267 -4.94 12.53 0.39
CA LEU A 267 -5.84 11.39 0.47
C LEU A 267 -5.27 10.22 -0.33
N ILE A 268 -4.62 10.49 -1.46
CA ILE A 268 -4.34 9.42 -2.43
C ILE A 268 -2.92 9.53 -2.93
N ASP A 269 -2.17 8.44 -2.74
CA ASP A 269 -0.85 8.24 -3.33
C ASP A 269 -0.95 7.18 -4.44
N ILE A 270 -0.61 7.58 -5.66
CA ILE A 270 -0.54 6.69 -6.83
C ILE A 270 0.92 6.47 -7.16
N ARG A 271 1.43 5.30 -6.80
CA ARG A 271 2.85 4.98 -6.88
C ARG A 271 3.17 4.37 -8.25
N ARG A 272 4.22 4.85 -8.91
CA ARG A 272 4.74 4.24 -10.14
C ARG A 272 5.74 3.16 -9.77
N TYR A 273 5.76 2.09 -10.56
CA TYR A 273 6.86 1.15 -10.57
C TYR A 273 7.42 1.00 -11.98
N ASN A 274 8.73 1.19 -12.07
CA ASN A 274 9.49 1.03 -13.30
C ASN A 274 10.63 0.04 -13.03
N ASN A 275 10.83 -0.91 -13.94
CA ASN A 275 11.88 -1.92 -13.83
C ASN A 275 13.00 -1.80 -14.87
N ASP A 276 13.13 -0.67 -15.55
CA ASP A 276 14.29 -0.38 -16.35
C ASP A 276 15.55 -0.37 -15.47
N GLY A 277 16.59 -1.08 -15.91
CA GLY A 277 17.83 -1.27 -15.14
C GLY A 277 17.76 -2.32 -14.02
N LYS A 278 16.62 -3.00 -13.81
CA LYS A 278 16.46 -4.04 -12.78
C LYS A 278 16.58 -5.45 -13.38
N THR A 279 17.24 -6.37 -12.67
CA THR A 279 17.49 -7.74 -13.13
C THR A 279 16.21 -8.59 -13.28
N ILE A 280 15.13 -8.21 -12.59
CA ILE A 280 13.82 -8.85 -12.74
C ILE A 280 13.21 -8.65 -14.14
N LYS A 281 13.61 -7.61 -14.88
CA LYS A 281 13.02 -7.26 -16.18
C LYS A 281 13.07 -8.40 -17.19
N ASP A 282 14.14 -9.19 -17.18
CA ASP A 282 14.29 -10.34 -18.09
C ASP A 282 13.29 -11.46 -17.80
N LYS A 283 12.77 -11.50 -16.57
CA LYS A 283 11.84 -12.56 -16.10
C LYS A 283 10.38 -12.15 -16.24
N VAL A 284 10.06 -10.89 -15.95
CA VAL A 284 8.66 -10.40 -15.89
C VAL A 284 8.30 -9.46 -17.05
N GLY A 285 9.25 -9.17 -17.93
CA GLY A 285 9.11 -8.19 -19.00
C GLY A 285 9.27 -6.76 -18.49
N LYS A 286 9.19 -5.79 -19.42
CA LYS A 286 9.23 -4.37 -19.08
C LYS A 286 7.98 -3.97 -18.30
N ILE A 287 8.18 -3.26 -17.20
CA ILE A 287 7.13 -2.67 -16.38
C ILE A 287 7.44 -1.19 -16.21
N ASP A 288 6.43 -0.38 -16.50
CA ASP A 288 6.34 1.05 -16.29
C ASP A 288 4.88 1.42 -15.97
N GLY A 289 4.42 1.04 -14.80
CA GLY A 289 2.99 0.95 -14.47
C GLY A 289 2.65 1.43 -13.07
N VAL A 290 1.39 1.27 -12.68
CA VAL A 290 0.90 1.64 -11.36
C VAL A 290 1.16 0.52 -10.35
N LEU A 291 2.04 0.79 -9.39
CA LEU A 291 2.39 -0.13 -8.32
C LEU A 291 1.21 -0.34 -7.37
N SER A 292 0.67 0.77 -6.88
CA SER A 292 -0.43 0.83 -5.94
C SER A 292 -1.16 2.16 -6.06
N ILE A 293 -2.43 2.14 -5.67
CA ILE A 293 -3.19 3.33 -5.31
C ILE A 293 -3.53 3.18 -3.83
N GLU A 294 -3.06 4.11 -3.02
CA GLU A 294 -3.16 4.06 -1.57
C GLU A 294 -4.00 5.24 -1.09
N ILE A 295 -5.15 4.95 -0.48
CA ILE A 295 -6.10 5.93 0.02
C ILE A 295 -5.96 6.00 1.54
N TRP A 296 -5.46 7.11 2.06
CA TRP A 296 -5.00 7.28 3.43
C TRP A 296 -5.93 8.15 4.27
N ARG A 297 -6.07 7.78 5.55
CA ARG A 297 -6.58 8.66 6.59
C ARG A 297 -5.36 9.23 7.30
N PHE A 298 -5.25 10.55 7.35
CA PHE A 298 -4.37 11.20 8.30
C PHE A 298 -5.19 11.46 9.56
N THR A 299 -4.84 10.80 10.65
CA THR A 299 -5.25 11.21 11.99
C THR A 299 -4.24 12.21 12.55
N ASP A 300 -4.64 13.00 13.55
CA ASP A 300 -3.70 13.92 14.22
C ASP A 300 -2.59 13.16 15.00
N GLU A 301 -2.74 11.85 15.23
CA GLU A 301 -1.68 10.98 15.77
C GLU A 301 -0.63 10.64 14.72
N ASP A 302 -1.00 10.48 13.44
CA ASP A 302 -0.07 10.21 12.34
C ASP A 302 0.83 11.43 12.00
N ARG A 303 0.57 12.59 12.62
CA ARG A 303 1.30 13.85 12.43
C ARG A 303 2.26 14.20 13.57
N LYS A 304 2.26 13.43 14.66
CA LYS A 304 3.14 13.64 15.82
C LYS A 304 4.39 12.78 15.72
#